data_AF-A0A016SWF8-F1
#
_entry.id   AF-A0A016SWF8-F1
#
_cell.length_a   1.000
_cell.length_b   1.000
_cell.length_c   1.000
_cell.angle_alpha   90.00
_cell.angle_beta   90.00
_cell.angle_gamma   90.00
#
_symmetry.space_group_name_H-M   'P 1'
#
loop_
_entity.id
_entity.type
_entity.pdbx_description
1 polymer ?
#
loop_
_entity_poly.entity_id
_entity_poly.type
_entity_poly.pdbx_seq_one_letter_code
_entity_poly.pdbx_strand_id
1 'polypeptide(L)'
;MEEYLAVDHLARESSLSIAKSLSAFKYFFFLFGIVDIFFSVVQAAFVPITVGEHTSFVFLSVGLLRSRECGFVGLLLFIIGCIFVLLLICNSFLYRYVVLCRPNLTHLYARKRYVAMVVALNSVLILDWGYSVHRTMPATAEFTATFRPTVLNIVQIDIFNTAHFGFNTKVSYRPL
;
A
#
# COMPACT_ATOMS: atom_id res chain seq x y z
N MET A 1 -31.53 -21.77 -37.73
CA MET A 1 -31.81 -20.31 -37.69
C MET A 1 -31.94 -19.81 -36.25
N GLU A 2 -32.68 -20.50 -35.37
CA GLU A 2 -32.76 -20.15 -33.93
C GLU A 2 -31.43 -20.25 -33.17
N GLU A 3 -30.58 -21.22 -33.50
CA GLU A 3 -29.27 -21.41 -32.86
C GLU A 3 -28.30 -20.22 -33.12
N TYR A 4 -28.38 -19.62 -34.32
CA TYR A 4 -27.61 -18.43 -34.68
C TYR A 4 -28.07 -17.19 -33.91
N LEU A 5 -29.39 -17.04 -33.72
CA LEU A 5 -30.00 -15.97 -32.91
C LEU A 5 -29.62 -16.07 -31.43
N ALA A 6 -29.51 -17.29 -30.89
CA ALA A 6 -29.09 -17.52 -29.50
C ALA A 6 -27.61 -17.18 -29.28
N VAL A 7 -26.73 -17.54 -30.22
CA VAL A 7 -25.29 -17.19 -30.18
C VAL A 7 -25.08 -15.68 -30.29
N ASP A 8 -25.80 -15.00 -31.18
CA ASP A 8 -25.73 -13.54 -31.29
C ASP A 8 -26.28 -12.83 -30.04
N HIS A 9 -27.35 -13.34 -29.43
CA HIS A 9 -27.85 -12.81 -28.16
C HIS A 9 -26.84 -12.97 -27.02
N LEU A 10 -26.22 -14.14 -26.90
CA LEU A 10 -25.17 -14.41 -25.89
C LEU A 10 -23.93 -13.54 -26.12
N ALA A 11 -23.51 -13.36 -27.38
CA ALA A 11 -22.40 -12.47 -27.73
C ALA A 11 -22.73 -10.99 -27.43
N ARG A 12 -23.98 -10.57 -27.64
CA ARG A 12 -24.45 -9.21 -27.36
C ARG A 12 -24.57 -8.93 -25.85
N GLU A 13 -25.07 -9.89 -25.07
CA GLU A 13 -25.09 -9.78 -23.60
C GLU A 13 -23.67 -9.79 -23.01
N SER A 14 -22.79 -10.65 -23.53
CA SER A 14 -21.38 -10.69 -23.15
C SER A 14 -20.67 -9.36 -23.44
N SER A 15 -20.81 -8.82 -24.66
CA SER A 15 -20.20 -7.53 -25.04
C SER A 15 -20.77 -6.34 -24.26
N LEU A 16 -22.07 -6.32 -23.96
CA LEU A 16 -22.68 -5.29 -23.14
C LEU A 16 -22.21 -5.36 -21.67
N SER A 17 -22.03 -6.58 -21.14
CA SER A 17 -21.44 -6.82 -19.81
C SER A 17 -19.99 -6.33 -19.74
N ILE A 18 -19.19 -6.66 -20.75
CA ILE A 18 -17.80 -6.21 -20.88
C ILE A 18 -17.71 -4.68 -20.96
N ALA A 19 -18.55 -4.03 -21.76
CA ALA A 19 -18.57 -2.58 -21.90
C ALA A 19 -18.95 -1.86 -20.58
N LYS A 20 -19.92 -2.39 -19.83
CA LYS A 20 -20.29 -1.85 -18.50
C LYS A 20 -19.18 -2.04 -17.47
N SER A 21 -18.51 -3.20 -17.49
CA SER A 21 -17.34 -3.48 -16.66
C SER A 21 -16.20 -2.49 -16.92
N LEU A 22 -15.88 -2.23 -18.19
CA LEU A 22 -14.86 -1.26 -18.62
C LEU A 22 -15.15 0.18 -18.18
N SER A 23 -16.41 0.60 -18.17
CA SER A 23 -16.81 1.96 -17.76
C SER A 23 -16.55 2.24 -16.28
N ALA A 24 -16.99 1.34 -15.40
CA ALA A 24 -16.75 1.46 -13.95
C ALA A 24 -15.26 1.27 -13.58
N PHE A 25 -14.52 0.55 -14.41
CA PHE A 25 -13.10 0.30 -14.21
C PHE A 25 -12.22 1.56 -14.43
N LYS A 26 -12.73 2.57 -15.13
CA LYS A 26 -12.06 3.88 -15.28
C LYS A 26 -11.77 4.56 -13.94
N TYR A 27 -12.66 4.41 -12.96
CA TYR A 27 -12.49 5.00 -11.63
C TYR A 27 -11.33 4.37 -10.87
N PHE A 28 -11.15 3.06 -10.97
CA PHE A 28 -10.01 2.38 -10.36
C PHE A 28 -8.70 2.83 -11.00
N PHE A 29 -8.62 2.88 -12.33
CA PHE A 29 -7.42 3.37 -13.02
C PHE A 29 -7.07 4.81 -12.67
N PHE A 30 -8.07 5.69 -12.60
CA PHE A 30 -7.86 7.07 -12.19
C PHE A 30 -7.33 7.16 -10.76
N LEU A 31 -7.89 6.38 -9.84
CA LEU A 31 -7.43 6.31 -8.46
C LEU A 31 -6.01 5.73 -8.36
N PHE A 32 -5.69 4.69 -9.13
CA PHE A 32 -4.33 4.17 -9.24
C PHE A 32 -3.34 5.24 -9.71
N GLY A 33 -3.71 6.03 -10.73
CA GLY A 33 -2.86 7.12 -11.22
C GLY A 33 -2.61 8.20 -10.17
N ILE A 34 -3.63 8.59 -9.40
CA ILE A 34 -3.45 9.55 -8.29
C ILE A 34 -2.47 9.01 -7.24
N VAL A 35 -2.63 7.74 -6.87
CA VAL A 35 -1.82 7.10 -5.84
C VAL A 35 -0.38 6.92 -6.31
N ASP A 36 -0.19 6.56 -7.58
CA ASP A 36 1.13 6.41 -8.19
C ASP A 36 1.90 7.74 -8.23
N ILE A 37 1.22 8.83 -8.60
CA ILE A 37 1.80 10.18 -8.55
C ILE A 37 2.15 10.54 -7.10
N PHE A 38 1.24 10.33 -6.15
CA PHE A 38 1.49 10.58 -4.73
C PHE A 38 2.70 9.80 -4.22
N PHE A 39 2.76 8.50 -4.52
CA PHE A 39 3.85 7.64 -4.08
C PHE A 39 5.18 8.04 -4.73
N SER A 40 5.17 8.42 -6.01
CA SER A 40 6.34 8.93 -6.72
C SER A 40 6.86 10.21 -6.09
N VAL A 41 5.99 11.14 -5.70
CA VAL A 41 6.37 12.39 -5.01
C VAL A 41 6.96 12.09 -3.64
N VAL A 42 6.31 11.22 -2.85
CA VAL A 42 6.82 10.78 -1.54
C VAL A 42 8.19 10.11 -1.71
N GLN A 43 8.33 9.19 -2.67
CA GLN A 43 9.59 8.50 -2.92
C GLN A 43 10.70 9.45 -3.38
N ALA A 44 10.39 10.43 -4.23
CA ALA A 44 11.34 11.45 -4.65
C ALA A 44 11.77 12.38 -3.48
N ALA A 45 10.86 12.71 -2.57
CA ALA A 45 11.14 13.58 -1.43
C ALA A 45 11.94 12.90 -0.31
N PHE A 46 11.64 11.63 0.00
CA PHE A 46 12.20 10.93 1.15
C PHE A 46 13.30 9.92 0.82
N VAL A 47 13.33 9.40 -0.42
CA VAL A 47 14.22 8.33 -0.92
C VAL A 47 14.47 7.25 0.16
N PRO A 48 13.48 6.36 0.38
CA PRO A 48 13.62 5.32 1.38
C PRO A 48 14.67 4.30 0.94
N ILE A 49 15.73 4.15 1.72
CA ILE A 49 16.74 3.09 1.54
C ILE A 49 16.48 2.01 2.57
N THR A 50 16.45 0.75 2.13
CA THR A 50 16.34 -0.40 3.02
C THR A 50 17.70 -1.06 3.14
N VAL A 51 18.18 -1.24 4.38
CA VAL A 51 19.39 -1.98 4.69
C VAL A 51 19.00 -3.18 5.53
N GLY A 52 19.39 -4.37 5.08
CA GLY A 52 19.15 -5.62 5.80
C GLY A 52 20.46 -6.31 6.12
N GLU A 53 20.56 -6.85 7.33
CA GLU A 53 21.67 -7.70 7.77
C GLU A 53 21.13 -8.80 8.67
N HIS A 54 21.30 -10.05 8.23
CA HIS A 54 20.79 -11.25 8.87
C HIS A 54 19.29 -11.18 9.23
N THR A 55 18.95 -10.87 10.47
CA THR A 55 17.57 -10.81 10.99
C THR A 55 17.08 -9.39 11.28
N SER A 56 17.89 -8.39 10.97
CA SER A 56 17.62 -6.99 11.25
C SER A 56 17.43 -6.21 9.95
N PHE A 57 16.46 -5.32 9.97
CA PHE A 57 16.12 -4.46 8.85
C PHE A 57 15.98 -3.02 9.31
N VAL A 58 16.46 -2.09 8.49
CA VAL A 58 16.36 -0.65 8.69
C VAL A 58 15.84 0.02 7.43
N PHE A 59 14.87 0.92 7.60
CA PHE A 59 14.40 1.84 6.58
C PHE A 59 14.91 3.25 6.91
N LEU A 60 15.69 3.85 6.02
CA LEU A 60 16.31 5.17 6.19
C LEU A 60 15.64 6.17 5.25
N SER A 61 15.37 7.38 5.73
CA SER A 61 15.00 8.50 4.86
C SER A 61 16.24 9.29 4.46
N VAL A 62 16.66 9.19 3.20
CA VAL A 62 17.92 9.78 2.70
C VAL A 62 17.68 11.01 1.80
N GLY A 63 16.43 11.32 1.47
CA GLY A 63 16.04 12.44 0.61
C GLY A 63 16.13 13.83 1.24
N LEU A 64 15.47 14.80 0.61
CA LEU A 64 15.43 16.22 1.03
C LEU A 64 14.96 16.40 2.47
N LEU A 65 14.14 15.47 2.97
CA LEU A 65 13.59 15.45 4.32
C LEU A 65 14.31 14.44 5.23
N ARG A 66 15.63 14.31 5.12
CA ARG A 66 16.45 13.41 5.97
C ARG A 66 16.40 13.69 7.47
N SER A 67 15.97 14.90 7.87
CA SER A 67 15.94 15.30 9.28
C SER A 67 15.07 14.35 10.09
N ARG A 68 15.45 14.13 11.37
CA ARG A 68 14.86 13.09 12.20
C ARG A 68 13.33 13.19 12.34
N GLU A 69 12.80 14.41 12.44
CA GLU A 69 11.36 14.64 12.62
C GLU A 69 10.58 14.54 11.30
N CYS A 70 11.01 15.26 10.26
CA CYS A 70 10.31 15.26 8.97
C CYS A 70 10.44 13.92 8.24
N GLY A 71 11.60 13.27 8.33
CA GLY A 71 11.85 11.98 7.70
C GLY A 71 11.06 10.84 8.35
N PHE A 72 10.78 10.93 9.66
CA PHE A 72 9.95 9.93 10.34
C PHE A 72 8.51 9.97 9.82
N VAL A 73 7.93 11.17 9.70
CA VAL A 73 6.61 11.37 9.11
C VAL A 73 6.60 10.89 7.66
N GLY A 74 7.66 11.18 6.91
CA GLY A 74 7.84 10.70 5.55
C GLY A 74 7.85 9.19 5.39
N LEU A 75 8.64 8.50 6.23
CA LEU A 75 8.68 7.04 6.26
C LEU A 75 7.33 6.46 6.67
N LEU A 76 6.63 7.08 7.62
CA LEU A 76 5.28 6.65 8.02
C LEU A 76 4.29 6.79 6.86
N LEU A 77 4.33 7.91 6.13
CA LEU A 77 3.50 8.14 4.94
C LEU A 77 3.81 7.15 3.81
N PHE A 78 5.10 6.86 3.58
CA PHE A 78 5.54 5.86 2.61
C PHE A 78 4.96 4.48 2.95
N ILE A 79 5.12 4.07 4.21
CA ILE A 79 4.62 2.78 4.70
C ILE A 79 3.08 2.72 4.61
N ILE A 80 2.36 3.76 5.04
CA ILE A 80 0.90 3.89 4.87
C ILE A 80 0.50 3.82 3.38
N GLY A 81 1.29 4.42 2.49
CA GLY A 81 1.11 4.32 1.05
C GLY A 81 1.17 2.88 0.55
N CYS A 82 2.10 2.07 1.04
CA CYS A 82 2.22 0.65 0.67
C CYS A 82 0.95 -0.14 1.02
N ILE A 83 0.41 -0.01 2.23
CA ILE A 83 -0.83 -0.72 2.60
C ILE A 83 -2.03 -0.20 1.80
N PHE A 84 -2.08 1.10 1.51
CA PHE A 84 -3.13 1.68 0.68
C PHE A 84 -3.12 1.07 -0.73
N VAL A 85 -1.95 0.95 -1.35
CA VAL A 85 -1.80 0.32 -2.68
C VAL A 85 -2.23 -1.14 -2.64
N LEU A 86 -1.82 -1.91 -1.63
CA LEU A 86 -2.23 -3.31 -1.48
C LEU A 86 -3.75 -3.45 -1.36
N LEU A 87 -4.40 -2.59 -0.55
CA LEU A 87 -5.86 -2.56 -0.43
C LEU A 87 -6.53 -2.16 -1.75
N LEU A 88 -5.96 -1.21 -2.49
CA LEU A 88 -6.50 -0.80 -3.78
C LEU A 88 -6.42 -1.93 -4.81
N ILE A 89 -5.30 -2.65 -4.87
CA ILE A 89 -5.13 -3.86 -5.71
C ILE A 89 -6.14 -4.94 -5.32
N CYS A 90 -6.28 -5.21 -4.01
CA CYS A 90 -7.23 -6.18 -3.50
C CYS A 90 -8.68 -5.82 -3.90
N ASN A 91 -9.09 -4.57 -3.69
CA ASN A 91 -10.43 -4.10 -4.04
C ASN A 91 -10.69 -4.14 -5.56
N SER A 92 -9.69 -3.81 -6.37
CA SER A 92 -9.75 -3.94 -7.83
C SER A 92 -9.94 -5.40 -8.26
N PHE A 93 -9.21 -6.33 -7.64
CA PHE A 93 -9.35 -7.76 -7.91
C PHE A 93 -10.73 -8.30 -7.50
N LEU A 94 -11.19 -7.97 -6.29
CA LEU A 94 -12.51 -8.36 -5.79
C LEU A 94 -13.63 -7.84 -6.69
N TYR A 95 -13.53 -6.59 -7.13
CA TYR A 95 -14.50 -6.00 -8.05
C TYR A 95 -14.59 -6.80 -9.36
N ARG A 96 -13.45 -7.11 -9.99
CA ARG A 96 -13.42 -7.88 -11.24
C ARG A 96 -13.95 -9.30 -11.05
N TYR A 97 -13.57 -9.94 -9.95
CA TYR A 97 -14.07 -11.26 -9.61
C TYR A 97 -15.60 -11.27 -9.51
N VAL A 98 -16.18 -10.29 -8.82
CA VAL A 98 -17.65 -10.20 -8.68
C VAL A 98 -18.32 -9.96 -10.03
N VAL A 99 -17.82 -9.03 -10.84
CA VAL A 99 -18.42 -8.74 -12.15
C VAL A 99 -18.38 -9.95 -13.10
N LEU A 100 -17.26 -10.69 -13.14
CA LEU A 100 -17.08 -11.81 -14.07
C LEU A 100 -17.68 -13.12 -13.56
N CYS A 101 -17.47 -13.45 -12.29
CA CYS A 101 -17.80 -14.77 -11.74
C CYS A 101 -19.11 -14.78 -10.95
N ARG A 102 -19.59 -13.62 -10.49
CA ARG A 102 -20.79 -13.49 -9.62
C ARG A 102 -21.64 -12.27 -9.98
N PRO A 103 -22.16 -12.15 -11.21
CA PRO A 103 -22.87 -10.97 -11.68
C PRO A 103 -24.10 -10.60 -10.83
N ASN A 104 -24.73 -11.58 -10.19
CA ASN A 104 -25.84 -11.38 -9.26
C ASN A 104 -25.47 -10.47 -8.07
N LEU A 105 -24.20 -10.41 -7.68
CA LEU A 105 -23.70 -9.58 -6.58
C LEU A 105 -23.25 -8.19 -7.03
N THR A 106 -23.17 -7.91 -8.34
CA THR A 106 -22.72 -6.63 -8.89
C THR A 106 -23.59 -5.45 -8.42
N HIS A 107 -24.89 -5.69 -8.19
CA HIS A 107 -25.79 -4.68 -7.66
C HIS A 107 -25.38 -4.15 -6.28
N LEU A 108 -24.61 -4.92 -5.49
CA LEU A 108 -24.08 -4.47 -4.20
C LEU A 108 -23.05 -3.36 -4.39
N TYR A 109 -22.17 -3.48 -5.39
CA TYR A 109 -21.16 -2.46 -5.72
C TYR A 109 -21.77 -1.16 -6.27
N ALA A 110 -23.00 -1.21 -6.80
CA ALA A 110 -23.74 -0.01 -7.18
C ALA A 110 -24.36 0.73 -5.98
N ARG A 111 -24.51 0.07 -4.82
CA ARG A 111 -25.10 0.69 -3.63
C ARG A 111 -24.07 1.55 -2.90
N LYS A 112 -24.34 2.86 -2.79
CA LYS A 112 -23.51 3.82 -2.05
C LYS A 112 -23.17 3.37 -0.61
N ARG A 113 -24.10 2.70 0.07
CA ARG A 113 -23.89 2.16 1.43
C ARG A 113 -22.78 1.10 1.47
N TYR A 114 -22.75 0.21 0.49
CA TYR A 114 -21.72 -0.84 0.41
C TYR A 114 -20.35 -0.23 0.12
N VAL A 115 -20.28 0.70 -0.83
CA VAL A 115 -19.04 1.45 -1.11
C VAL A 115 -18.54 2.17 0.15
N ALA A 116 -19.43 2.84 0.89
CA ALA A 116 -19.07 3.50 2.15
C ALA A 116 -18.56 2.51 3.20
N MET A 117 -19.15 1.31 3.31
CA MET A 117 -18.65 0.26 4.20
C MET A 117 -17.25 -0.22 3.81
N VAL A 118 -16.99 -0.44 2.51
CA VAL A 118 -15.65 -0.85 2.02
C VAL A 118 -14.62 0.24 2.32
N VAL A 119 -14.97 1.51 2.08
CA VAL A 119 -14.10 2.65 2.41
C VAL A 119 -13.83 2.68 3.92
N ALA A 120 -14.86 2.57 4.76
CA ALA A 120 -14.70 2.57 6.22
C ALA A 120 -13.80 1.41 6.69
N LEU A 121 -14.00 0.20 6.16
CA LEU A 121 -13.18 -0.96 6.50
C LEU A 121 -11.72 -0.74 6.10
N ASN A 122 -11.45 -0.27 4.88
CA ASN A 122 -10.09 0.03 4.43
C ASN A 122 -9.45 1.10 5.31
N SER A 123 -10.19 2.15 5.69
CA SER A 123 -9.69 3.19 6.59
C SER A 123 -9.32 2.63 7.95
N VAL A 124 -10.12 1.74 8.53
CA VAL A 124 -9.79 1.07 9.80
C VAL A 124 -8.52 0.25 9.68
N LEU A 125 -8.35 -0.53 8.60
CA LEU A 125 -7.15 -1.34 8.37
C LEU A 125 -5.90 -0.47 8.22
N ILE A 126 -6.00 0.66 7.51
CA ILE A 126 -4.88 1.60 7.35
C ILE A 126 -4.51 2.23 8.68
N LEU A 127 -5.51 2.65 9.48
CA LEU A 127 -5.27 3.28 10.78
C LEU A 127 -4.68 2.31 11.79
N ASP A 128 -5.23 1.10 11.89
CA ASP A 128 -4.72 0.04 12.77
C ASP A 128 -3.26 -0.30 12.44
N TRP A 129 -2.98 -0.52 11.16
CA TRP A 129 -1.64 -0.87 10.75
C TRP A 129 -0.66 0.31 10.86
N GLY A 130 -1.06 1.52 10.49
CA GLY A 130 -0.26 2.72 10.68
C GLY A 130 0.06 3.00 12.16
N TYR A 131 -0.91 2.76 13.05
CA TYR A 131 -0.70 2.83 14.49
C TYR A 131 0.29 1.76 14.97
N SER A 132 0.13 0.52 14.51
CA SER A 132 1.05 -0.58 14.83
C SER A 132 2.49 -0.26 14.41
N VAL A 133 2.70 0.23 13.18
CA VAL A 133 4.01 0.68 12.69
C VAL A 133 4.57 1.79 13.56
N HIS A 134 3.78 2.84 13.80
CA HIS A 134 4.21 3.98 14.60
C HIS A 134 4.64 3.57 16.02
N ARG A 135 3.98 2.56 16.60
CA ARG A 135 4.27 2.06 17.94
C ARG A 135 5.39 1.05 17.99
N THR A 136 5.62 0.25 16.96
CA THR A 136 6.55 -0.90 17.01
C THR A 136 7.88 -0.64 16.31
N MET A 137 7.86 0.04 15.16
CA MET A 137 9.01 0.20 14.27
C MET A 137 9.97 1.36 14.56
N PRO A 138 9.69 2.35 15.44
CA PRO A 138 10.74 3.27 15.88
C PRO A 138 11.89 2.49 16.50
N ALA A 139 13.08 2.65 15.93
CA ALA A 139 14.29 1.97 16.39
C ALA A 139 14.69 2.46 17.78
N THR A 140 15.09 1.53 18.65
CA THR A 140 15.65 1.86 19.97
C THR A 140 17.10 2.31 19.83
N ALA A 141 17.60 3.09 20.78
CA ALA A 141 18.99 3.56 20.76
C ALA A 141 20.00 2.39 20.73
N GLU A 142 19.68 1.29 21.41
CA GLU A 142 20.49 0.06 21.40
C GLU A 142 20.55 -0.55 19.99
N PHE A 143 19.40 -0.76 19.35
CA PHE A 143 19.34 -1.27 17.99
C PHE A 143 20.09 -0.35 17.01
N THR A 144 19.88 0.97 17.10
CA THR A 144 20.57 1.96 16.26
C THR A 144 22.09 1.89 16.45
N ALA A 145 22.58 1.74 17.68
CA ALA A 145 24.01 1.62 17.96
C ALA A 145 24.61 0.33 17.37
N THR A 146 23.91 -0.80 17.50
CA THR A 146 24.33 -2.09 16.93
C THR A 146 24.38 -2.07 15.40
N PHE A 147 23.40 -1.42 14.76
CA PHE A 147 23.25 -1.45 13.29
C PHE A 147 24.01 -0.34 12.55
N ARG A 148 24.48 0.67 13.28
CA ARG A 148 25.26 1.79 12.75
C ARG A 148 26.47 1.38 11.88
N PRO A 149 27.37 0.48 12.28
CA PRO A 149 28.53 0.13 11.46
C PRO A 149 28.14 -0.42 10.08
N THR A 150 27.08 -1.23 10.03
CA THR A 150 26.54 -1.81 8.80
C THR A 150 25.99 -0.73 7.88
N VAL A 151 25.19 0.19 8.42
CA VAL A 151 24.64 1.32 7.64
C VAL A 151 25.74 2.26 7.16
N LEU A 152 26.74 2.55 7.99
CA LEU A 152 27.89 3.36 7.60
C LEU A 152 28.70 2.71 6.48
N ASN A 153 28.90 1.39 6.52
CA ASN A 153 29.65 0.69 5.48
C ASN A 153 28.90 0.74 4.12
N ILE A 154 27.59 0.48 4.13
CA ILE A 154 26.79 0.34 2.92
C ILE A 154 26.37 1.70 2.34
N VAL A 155 25.81 2.57 3.18
CA VAL A 155 25.15 3.80 2.76
C VAL A 155 26.04 5.03 2.98
N GLN A 156 27.12 4.90 3.78
CA GLN A 156 28.04 6.00 4.10
C GLN A 156 27.33 7.19 4.79
N ILE A 157 26.24 6.91 5.51
CA ILE A 157 25.44 7.90 6.25
C ILE A 157 25.34 7.48 7.71
N ASP A 158 25.46 8.47 8.61
CA ASP A 158 25.24 8.23 10.04
C ASP A 158 23.75 8.11 10.36
N ILE A 159 23.35 6.90 10.78
CA ILE A 159 21.99 6.55 11.17
C ILE A 159 21.46 7.40 12.35
N PHE A 160 22.33 7.90 13.24
CA PHE A 160 21.89 8.74 14.36
C PHE A 160 21.33 10.09 13.93
N ASN A 161 21.78 10.61 12.78
CA ASN A 161 21.36 11.91 12.25
C ASN A 161 20.24 11.79 11.21
N THR A 162 19.74 10.58 10.98
CA THR A 162 18.83 10.26 9.88
C THR A 162 17.56 9.62 10.44
N ALA A 163 16.39 10.07 9.98
CA ALA A 163 15.14 9.41 10.36
C ALA A 163 15.12 7.97 9.87
N HIS A 164 14.76 7.04 10.76
CA HIS A 164 14.71 5.63 10.42
C HIS A 164 13.68 4.84 11.22
N PHE A 165 13.21 3.76 10.60
CA PHE A 165 12.53 2.64 11.25
C PHE A 165 13.46 1.44 11.28
N GLY A 166 13.35 0.62 12.33
CA GLY A 166 14.18 -0.55 12.47
C GLY A 166 13.53 -1.62 13.32
N PHE A 167 13.69 -2.87 12.91
CA PHE A 167 13.26 -4.02 13.70
C PHE A 167 14.21 -5.20 13.50
N ASN A 168 14.25 -6.07 14.50
CA ASN A 168 14.93 -7.35 14.46
C ASN A 168 13.89 -8.45 14.67
N THR A 169 13.88 -9.46 13.81
CA THR A 169 12.89 -10.55 13.87
C THR A 169 13.18 -11.57 14.99
N LYS A 170 14.37 -11.54 15.59
CA LYS A 170 14.78 -12.45 16.68
C LYS A 170 14.81 -11.82 18.06
N VAL A 171 14.97 -10.50 18.15
CA VAL A 171 15.14 -9.79 19.42
C VAL A 171 14.17 -8.61 19.48
N SER A 172 13.32 -8.60 20.50
CA SER A 172 12.52 -7.42 20.83
C SER A 172 13.34 -6.52 21.75
N TYR A 173 13.70 -5.33 21.27
CA TYR A 173 14.44 -4.34 22.05
C TYR A 173 13.53 -3.42 22.88
N ARG A 174 12.23 -3.69 22.98
CA ARG A 174 11.30 -2.94 23.85
C ARG A 174 11.02 -3.71 25.13
N PRO A 175 11.05 -3.05 26.31
CA PRO A 175 10.46 -3.63 27.51
C PRO A 175 8.95 -3.81 27.28
N LEU A 176 8.44 -4.99 27.65
CA LEU A 176 7.01 -5.31 27.68
C LEU A 176 6.24 -4.33 28.58
#